data_AF-A0A5P9HTT7-F1
#
_entry.id   AF-A0A5P9HTT7-F1
#
_cell.length_a   1.000
_cell.length_b   1.000
_cell.length_c   1.000
_cell.angle_alpha   90.00
_cell.angle_beta   90.00
_cell.angle_gamma   90.00
#
_symmetry.space_group_name_H-M   'P 1'
#
loop_
_entity.id
_entity.type
_entity.pdbx_description
1 polymer ?
#
loop_
_entity_poly.entity_id
_entity_poly.type
_entity_poly.pdbx_seq_one_letter_code
_entity_poly.pdbx_strand_id
1 'polypeptide(L)'
;MAKKFPGNRIKSHRIYTVWEISDLLGCHKQTIIRWIKYHGLMAYTSTKPWLIEGHDLKAFLGARQSKARCKLAPHHCYCLGV
;
A
#
# COMPACT_ATOMS: atom_id res chain seq x y z
N MET A 1 11.32 8.62 -6.31
CA MET A 1 10.15 8.76 -5.41
C MET A 1 9.34 7.47 -5.39
N ALA A 2 8.91 7.01 -4.21
CA ALA A 2 7.96 5.90 -4.15
C ALA A 2 6.58 6.35 -4.64
N LYS A 3 5.96 5.58 -5.54
CA LYS A 3 4.60 5.86 -6.07
C LYS A 3 3.62 5.95 -4.89
N LYS A 4 2.88 7.06 -4.80
CA LYS A 4 1.80 7.23 -3.82
C LYS A 4 0.56 6.51 -4.34
N PHE A 5 -0.01 5.64 -3.51
CA PHE A 5 -1.21 4.88 -3.84
C PHE A 5 -2.47 5.60 -3.33
N PRO A 6 -3.55 5.65 -4.12
CA PRO A 6 -4.79 6.34 -3.73
C PRO A 6 -5.54 5.57 -2.63
N GLY A 7 -5.28 5.92 -1.36
CA GLY A 7 -5.94 5.30 -0.20
C GLY A 7 -7.45 5.55 -0.13
N ASN A 8 -7.96 6.61 -0.77
CA ASN A 8 -9.37 6.96 -0.78
C ASN A 8 -10.24 5.98 -1.57
N ARG A 9 -9.66 5.24 -2.52
CA ARG A 9 -10.38 4.24 -3.33
C ARG A 9 -10.64 2.94 -2.57
N ILE A 10 -9.95 2.71 -1.46
CA ILE A 10 -10.04 1.49 -0.66
C ILE A 10 -11.10 1.65 0.43
N LYS A 11 -12.16 0.85 0.34
CA LYS A 11 -13.16 0.70 1.41
C LYS A 11 -12.63 -0.26 2.48
N SER A 12 -12.66 0.15 3.75
CA SER A 12 -12.08 -0.63 4.87
C SER A 12 -12.79 -1.97 5.11
N HIS A 13 -14.12 -1.99 5.03
CA HIS A 13 -14.94 -3.18 5.32
C HIS A 13 -15.19 -4.09 4.11
N ARG A 14 -14.37 -3.97 3.06
CA ARG A 14 -14.48 -4.79 1.85
C ARG A 14 -13.26 -5.68 1.73
N ILE A 15 -13.50 -6.93 1.38
CA ILE A 15 -12.46 -7.89 1.02
C ILE A 15 -12.17 -7.72 -0.47
N TYR A 16 -10.89 -7.70 -0.83
CA TYR A 16 -10.43 -7.58 -2.20
C TYR A 16 -9.52 -8.74 -2.58
N THR A 17 -9.58 -9.11 -3.85
CA THR A 17 -8.58 -9.97 -4.47
C THR A 17 -7.33 -9.17 -4.88
N VAL A 18 -6.23 -9.88 -5.12
CA VAL A 18 -5.00 -9.28 -5.70
C VAL A 18 -5.27 -8.54 -7.02
N TRP A 19 -6.19 -9.04 -7.84
CA TRP A 19 -6.54 -8.43 -9.13
C TRP A 19 -7.34 -7.14 -8.95
N GLU A 20 -8.35 -7.14 -8.07
CA GLU A 20 -9.11 -5.91 -7.75
C GLU A 20 -8.19 -4.82 -7.20
N ILE A 21 -7.25 -5.17 -6.32
CA ILE A 21 -6.29 -4.19 -5.79
C ILE A 21 -5.36 -3.67 -6.88
N SER A 22 -4.94 -4.54 -7.81
CA SER A 22 -4.10 -4.20 -8.95
C SER A 22 -4.76 -3.12 -9.82
N ASP A 23 -6.05 -3.30 -10.10
CA ASP A 23 -6.88 -2.35 -10.84
C ASP A 23 -7.10 -1.04 -10.05
N LEU A 24 -7.54 -1.13 -8.78
CA LEU A 24 -7.81 0.03 -7.92
C LEU A 24 -6.59 0.95 -7.74
N LEU A 25 -5.41 0.35 -7.56
CA LEU A 25 -4.16 1.04 -7.30
C LEU A 25 -3.37 1.37 -8.59
N GLY A 26 -3.75 0.81 -9.74
CA GLY A 26 -2.99 0.91 -10.98
C GLY A 26 -1.54 0.41 -10.81
N CYS A 27 -1.37 -0.73 -10.14
CA CYS A 27 -0.07 -1.38 -9.93
C CYS A 27 -0.12 -2.83 -10.41
N HIS A 28 1.02 -3.43 -10.72
CA HIS A 28 1.05 -4.81 -11.20
C HIS A 28 0.81 -5.80 -10.04
N LYS A 29 0.05 -6.88 -10.30
CA LYS A 29 -0.22 -7.98 -9.35
C LYS A 29 1.01 -8.48 -8.58
N GLN A 30 2.18 -8.52 -9.24
CA GLN A 30 3.43 -8.97 -8.61
C GLN A 30 3.89 -8.04 -7.49
N THR A 31 3.57 -6.74 -7.58
CA THR A 31 3.86 -5.76 -6.53
C THR A 31 3.08 -6.09 -5.26
N ILE A 32 1.80 -6.43 -5.41
CA ILE A 32 0.92 -6.82 -4.29
C ILE A 32 1.40 -8.15 -3.69
N ILE A 33 1.73 -9.13 -4.54
CA ILE A 33 2.31 -10.41 -4.09
C ILE A 33 3.60 -10.20 -3.30
N ARG A 34 4.47 -9.27 -3.74
CA ARG A 34 5.67 -8.90 -2.99
C ARG A 34 5.34 -8.26 -1.64
N TRP A 35 4.27 -7.48 -1.54
CA TRP A 35 3.86 -6.89 -0.26
C TRP A 35 3.44 -7.96 0.74
N ILE A 36 2.71 -8.97 0.29
CA ILE A 36 2.28 -10.10 1.12
C ILE A 36 3.49 -10.91 1.58
N LYS A 37 4.39 -11.26 0.66
CA LYS A 37 5.54 -12.14 0.96
C LYS A 37 6.65 -11.48 1.78
N TYR A 38 6.96 -10.21 1.49
CA TYR A 38 8.19 -9.57 2.01
C TYR A 38 7.95 -8.35 2.88
N HIS A 39 6.81 -7.67 2.73
CA HIS A 39 6.54 -6.42 3.45
C HIS A 39 5.48 -6.55 4.55
N GLY A 40 4.93 -7.75 4.74
CA GLY A 40 3.99 -8.02 5.84
C GLY A 40 2.55 -7.54 5.60
N LEU A 41 2.08 -7.49 4.34
CA LEU A 41 0.67 -7.26 4.07
C LEU A 41 -0.14 -8.51 4.45
N MET A 42 -1.08 -8.37 5.39
CA MET A 42 -1.97 -9.46 5.81
C MET A 42 -2.89 -9.85 4.65
N ALA A 43 -2.90 -11.13 4.34
CA ALA A 43 -3.72 -11.73 3.30
C ALA A 43 -4.09 -13.15 3.69
N TYR A 44 -5.32 -13.55 3.40
CA TYR A 44 -5.75 -14.93 3.48
C TYR A 44 -5.22 -15.69 2.27
N THR A 45 -4.15 -16.46 2.51
CA THR A 45 -3.45 -17.24 1.48
C THR A 45 -3.86 -18.71 1.45
N SER A 46 -4.84 -19.12 2.28
CA SER A 46 -5.26 -20.52 2.42
C SER A 46 -5.84 -21.08 1.12
N THR A 47 -6.56 -20.25 0.35
CA THR A 47 -7.10 -20.61 -0.97
C THR A 47 -6.79 -19.52 -1.98
N LYS A 48 -6.78 -19.89 -3.27
CA LYS A 48 -6.67 -18.93 -4.37
C LYS A 48 -8.08 -18.56 -4.85
N PRO A 49 -8.35 -17.28 -5.18
CA PRO A 49 -7.44 -16.13 -5.14
C PRO A 49 -7.14 -15.65 -3.72
N TRP A 50 -5.95 -15.09 -3.49
CA TRP A 50 -5.59 -14.50 -2.19
C TRP A 50 -6.49 -13.30 -1.88
N LEU A 51 -7.05 -13.30 -0.68
CA LEU A 51 -7.98 -12.28 -0.19
C LEU A 51 -7.29 -11.35 0.79
N ILE A 52 -7.53 -10.05 0.67
CA ILE A 52 -6.95 -9.01 1.50
C ILE A 52 -8.07 -8.14 2.03
N GLU A 53 -8.08 -7.88 3.33
CA GLU A 53 -9.03 -6.95 3.91
C GLU A 53 -8.66 -5.51 3.60
N GLY A 54 -9.67 -4.70 3.29
CA GLY A 54 -9.49 -3.29 2.98
C GLY A 54 -8.88 -2.49 4.13
N HIS A 55 -9.19 -2.84 5.38
CA HIS A 55 -8.62 -2.17 6.55
C HIS A 55 -7.11 -2.41 6.65
N ASP A 56 -6.66 -3.66 6.44
CA ASP A 56 -5.24 -4.03 6.46
C ASP A 56 -4.48 -3.37 5.31
N LEU A 57 -5.06 -3.38 4.11
CA LEU A 57 -4.48 -2.70 2.96
C LEU A 57 -4.31 -1.20 3.22
N LYS A 58 -5.32 -0.57 3.82
CA LYS A 58 -5.30 0.87 4.13
C LYS A 58 -4.27 1.19 5.22
N ALA A 59 -4.19 0.38 6.27
CA ALA A 59 -3.17 0.50 7.31
C ALA A 59 -1.76 0.35 6.75
N PHE A 60 -1.53 -0.67 5.91
CA PHE A 60 -0.25 -0.93 5.25
C PHE A 60 0.20 0.25 4.37
N LEU A 61 -0.70 0.76 3.52
CA LEU A 61 -0.42 1.91 2.67
C LEU A 61 -0.19 3.19 3.48
N GLY A 62 -0.95 3.40 4.56
CA GLY A 62 -0.78 4.53 5.47
C GLY A 62 0.59 4.53 6.15
N ALA A 63 1.01 3.39 6.70
CA ALA A 63 2.31 3.22 7.33
C ALA A 63 3.46 3.48 6.34
N ARG A 64 3.34 2.96 5.11
CA ARG A 64 4.35 3.18 4.06
C ARG A 64 4.44 4.65 3.63
N GLN A 65 3.30 5.32 3.48
CA GLN A 65 3.28 6.75 3.14
C GLN A 65 3.86 7.58 4.28
N SER A 66 3.56 7.26 5.54
CA SER A 66 4.13 7.96 6.69
C SER A 66 5.64 7.80 6.76
N LYS A 67 6.19 6.60 6.48
CA LYS A 67 7.65 6.38 6.41
C LYS A 67 8.32 7.19 5.30
N ALA A 68 7.62 7.42 4.18
CA ALA A 68 8.14 8.24 3.09
C ALA A 68 8.04 9.75 3.38
N ARG A 69 7.28 10.17 4.39
CA ARG A 69 7.20 11.58 4.79
C ARG A 69 8.40 11.94 5.64
N CYS A 70 9.16 12.93 5.19
CA CYS A 70 10.13 13.62 6.03
C CYS A 70 9.40 14.76 6.78
N LYS A 71 9.47 14.79 8.11
CA LYS A 71 8.98 15.93 8.90
C LYS A 71 10.04 17.01 8.87
N LEU A 72 9.71 18.18 8.35
CA LEU A 72 10.57 19.36 8.37
C LEU A 72 9.99 20.40 9.32
N ALA A 73 10.88 21.15 9.97
CA ALA A 73 10.50 22.31 10.77
C ALA A 73 10.06 23.47 9.86
N PRO A 74 9.30 24.44 10.40
CA PRO A 74 9.05 25.70 9.70
C PRO A 74 10.39 26.34 9.27
N HIS A 75 10.46 26.83 8.03
CA HIS A 75 11.67 27.38 7.39
C HIS A 75 12.78 26.38 7.01
N HIS A 76 12.53 25.06 7.02
CA HIS A 76 13.46 24.08 6.46
C HIS A 76 13.03 23.61 5.07
N CYS A 77 14.01 23.34 4.19
CA CYS A 77 13.80 22.75 2.86
C CYS A 77 14.32 21.31 2.81
N TYR A 78 13.64 20.42 2.06
CA TYR A 78 14.07 19.04 1.87
C TYR A 78 15.00 18.94 0.66
N CYS A 79 16.31 18.82 0.90
CA CYS A 79 17.32 18.74 -0.15
C CYS A 79 17.37 17.33 -0.77
N LEU A 80 17.15 17.24 -2.09
CA LEU A 80 17.20 16.00 -2.87
C LEU A 80 18.59 15.75 -3.48
N GLY A 81 19.66 16.10 -2.76
CA GLY A 81 21.05 16.04 -3.27
C GLY A 81 21.35 14.67 -3.90
N VAL A 82 21.78 14.72 -5.16
CA VAL A 82 22.05 13.57 -6.05
C VAL A 82 23.19 12.73 -5.52
#